data_AF-A0A1H9JNY6-F1
#
_entry.id   AF-A0A1H9JNY6-F1
#
_cell.length_a   1.000
_cell.length_b   1.000
_cell.length_c   1.000
_cell.angle_alpha   90.00
_cell.angle_beta   90.00
_cell.angle_gamma   90.00
#
_symmetry.space_group_name_H-M   'P 1'
#
loop_
_entity.id
_entity.type
_entity.pdbx_description
1 polymer ?
#
loop_
_entity_poly.entity_id
_entity_poly.type
_entity_poly.pdbx_seq_one_letter_code
_entity_poly.pdbx_strand_id
1 'polypeptide(L)'
;MNPPPPPKADHDDQDTAQALREQYESGSTVDQLVASSGLSYGTVLNRLHEASTMMRTSWQTRRMHQDPQARKRLAAHLRTLYEQHGATLTELSTVAGETRRAARRLLIEAGGTVRTTQQTLRMRSAAQNAERQRLAMSLRARYEAGTTVPELAKECSYSVATVYRLLHQAGTRMRPQHNHGPARTPKRRS
;
A
#
# COMPACT_ATOMS: atom_id res chain seq x y z
N MET A 1 -36.15 -46.06 52.95
CA MET A 1 -35.89 -45.74 51.53
C MET A 1 -35.25 -44.36 51.50
N ASN A 2 -33.95 -44.26 51.23
CA ASN A 2 -33.29 -42.97 51.06
C ASN A 2 -33.60 -42.42 49.66
N PRO A 3 -33.86 -41.11 49.50
CA PRO A 3 -34.05 -40.52 48.19
C PRO A 3 -32.73 -40.57 47.40
N PRO A 4 -32.80 -40.76 46.07
CA PRO A 4 -31.61 -40.79 45.22
C PRO A 4 -30.91 -39.41 45.23
N PRO A 5 -29.57 -39.37 45.16
CA PRO A 5 -28.83 -38.11 45.06
C PRO A 5 -29.16 -37.39 43.74
N PRO A 6 -29.16 -36.04 43.72
CA PRO A 6 -29.43 -35.27 42.51
C PRO A 6 -28.38 -35.57 41.42
N PRO A 7 -28.77 -35.51 40.13
CA PRO A 7 -27.84 -35.69 39.01
C PRO A 7 -26.77 -34.60 39.04
N LYS A 8 -25.51 -35.00 38.85
CA LYS A 8 -24.33 -34.14 38.90
C LYS A 8 -24.36 -33.12 37.75
N ALA A 9 -24.25 -31.83 38.09
CA ALA A 9 -24.14 -30.70 37.15
C ALA A 9 -22.80 -30.65 36.38
N ASP A 10 -21.95 -31.67 36.53
CA ASP A 10 -20.56 -31.65 36.06
C ASP A 10 -20.41 -31.76 34.53
N HIS A 11 -21.43 -32.24 33.79
CA HIS A 11 -21.33 -32.45 32.34
C HIS A 11 -21.50 -31.16 31.52
N ASP A 12 -22.50 -30.32 31.83
CA ASP A 12 -22.69 -29.02 31.15
C ASP A 12 -21.48 -28.09 31.35
N ASP A 13 -20.84 -28.21 32.51
CA ASP A 13 -19.66 -27.43 32.88
C ASP A 13 -18.39 -27.86 32.13
N GLN A 14 -18.26 -29.15 31.79
CA GLN A 14 -17.14 -29.64 30.97
C GLN A 14 -17.31 -29.29 29.50
N ASP A 15 -18.54 -29.37 28.97
CA ASP A 15 -18.82 -29.01 27.58
C ASP A 15 -18.60 -27.51 27.33
N THR A 16 -18.91 -26.66 28.30
CA THR A 16 -18.62 -25.22 28.24
C THR A 16 -17.13 -24.91 28.37
N ALA A 17 -16.38 -25.63 29.21
CA ALA A 17 -14.93 -25.46 29.33
C ALA A 17 -14.19 -25.84 28.04
N GLN A 18 -14.60 -26.93 27.40
CA GLN A 18 -14.01 -27.39 26.14
C GLN A 18 -14.34 -26.44 24.98
N ALA A 19 -15.56 -25.93 24.89
CA ALA A 19 -15.95 -24.94 23.89
C ALA A 19 -15.16 -23.62 24.02
N LEU A 20 -14.92 -23.15 25.25
CA LEU A 20 -14.08 -21.97 25.51
C LEU A 20 -12.62 -22.23 25.09
N ARG A 21 -12.11 -23.44 25.35
CA ARG A 21 -10.77 -23.85 24.93
C ARG A 21 -10.63 -23.85 23.41
N GLU A 22 -11.58 -24.42 22.67
CA GLU A 22 -11.54 -24.43 21.20
C GLU A 22 -11.55 -23.02 20.62
N GLN A 23 -12.41 -22.14 21.15
CA GLN A 23 -12.45 -20.74 20.74
C GLN A 23 -11.14 -20.00 21.08
N TYR A 24 -10.55 -20.25 22.26
CA TYR A 24 -9.25 -19.73 22.62
C TYR A 24 -8.17 -20.22 21.66
N GLU A 25 -8.06 -21.52 21.42
CA GLU A 25 -7.09 -22.12 20.50
C GLU A 25 -7.24 -21.61 19.06
N SER A 26 -8.47 -21.32 18.62
CA SER A 26 -8.77 -20.72 17.30
C SER A 26 -8.30 -19.26 17.15
N GLY A 27 -8.02 -18.58 18.26
CA GLY A 27 -7.39 -17.25 18.26
C GLY A 27 -8.05 -16.21 19.14
N SER A 28 -9.26 -16.43 19.65
CA SER A 28 -9.99 -15.49 20.50
C SER A 28 -9.20 -15.11 21.76
N THR A 29 -9.29 -13.85 22.19
CA THR A 29 -8.73 -13.40 23.48
C THR A 29 -9.64 -13.75 24.64
N VAL A 30 -9.11 -13.73 25.87
CA VAL A 30 -9.92 -13.91 27.09
C VAL A 30 -11.04 -12.86 27.16
N ASP A 31 -10.78 -11.61 26.79
CA ASP A 31 -11.80 -10.56 26.75
C ASP A 31 -12.91 -10.83 25.72
N GLN A 32 -12.56 -11.41 24.57
CA GLN A 32 -13.54 -11.81 23.55
C GLN A 32 -14.38 -13.01 23.99
N LEU A 33 -13.77 -13.95 24.71
CA LEU A 33 -14.49 -15.07 25.32
C LEU A 33 -15.45 -14.58 26.41
N VAL A 34 -15.05 -13.62 27.23
CA VAL A 34 -15.92 -12.95 28.21
C VAL A 34 -17.11 -12.29 27.53
N ALA A 35 -16.86 -11.52 26.47
CA ALA A 35 -17.92 -10.82 25.73
C ALA A 35 -18.90 -11.77 25.02
N SER A 36 -18.42 -12.92 24.52
CA SER A 36 -19.25 -13.88 23.78
C SER A 36 -19.97 -14.88 24.67
N SER A 37 -19.37 -15.29 25.79
CA SER A 37 -19.96 -16.24 26.74
C SER A 37 -20.83 -15.58 27.81
N GLY A 38 -20.69 -14.26 28.04
CA GLY A 38 -21.35 -13.56 29.14
C GLY A 38 -20.84 -13.94 30.53
N LEU A 39 -19.79 -14.76 30.61
CA LEU A 39 -19.17 -15.18 31.86
C LEU A 39 -18.20 -14.13 32.39
N SER A 40 -17.97 -14.13 33.70
CA SER A 40 -16.96 -13.25 34.30
C SER A 40 -15.55 -13.64 33.84
N TYR A 41 -14.64 -12.66 33.79
CA TYR A 41 -13.25 -12.87 33.40
C TYR A 41 -12.55 -13.98 34.22
N GLY A 42 -12.77 -14.02 35.54
CA GLY A 42 -12.22 -15.07 36.40
C GLY A 42 -12.81 -16.45 36.11
N THR A 43 -14.10 -16.51 35.77
CA THR A 43 -14.76 -17.77 35.40
C THR A 43 -14.19 -18.32 34.10
N VAL A 44 -13.98 -17.49 33.08
CA VAL A 44 -13.37 -17.92 31.80
C VAL A 44 -11.96 -18.47 32.02
N LEU A 45 -11.14 -17.83 32.86
CA LEU A 45 -9.80 -18.33 33.18
C LEU A 45 -9.84 -19.67 33.92
N ASN A 46 -10.71 -19.82 34.92
CA ASN A 46 -10.86 -21.07 35.65
C ASN A 46 -11.29 -22.21 34.71
N ARG A 47 -12.25 -21.96 33.82
CA ARG A 47 -12.69 -22.93 32.80
C ARG A 47 -11.59 -23.30 31.81
N LEU A 48 -10.79 -22.33 31.36
CA LEU A 48 -9.64 -22.60 30.50
C LEU A 48 -8.57 -23.43 31.22
N HIS A 49 -8.34 -23.20 32.52
CA HIS A 49 -7.44 -24.01 33.32
C HIS A 49 -7.99 -25.41 33.60
N GLU A 50 -9.30 -25.57 33.86
CA GLU A 50 -9.97 -26.87 34.00
C GLU A 50 -9.80 -27.71 32.72
N ALA A 51 -9.92 -27.08 31.54
CA ALA A 51 -9.65 -27.70 30.26
C ALA A 51 -8.15 -27.89 29.95
N SER A 52 -7.25 -27.65 30.93
CA SER A 52 -5.79 -27.75 30.80
C SER A 52 -5.20 -26.90 29.66
N THR A 53 -5.81 -25.75 29.38
CA THR A 53 -5.37 -24.84 28.31
C THR A 53 -4.12 -24.08 28.75
N MET A 54 -3.06 -24.14 27.95
CA MET A 54 -1.85 -23.35 28.20
C MET A 54 -2.11 -21.88 27.84
N MET A 55 -1.91 -20.97 28.79
CA MET A 55 -2.15 -19.55 28.58
C MET A 55 -1.13 -18.93 27.62
N ARG A 56 -1.65 -18.25 26.60
CA ARG A 56 -0.84 -17.48 25.65
C ARG A 56 -0.33 -16.21 26.30
N THR A 57 0.93 -15.89 26.03
CA THR A 57 1.55 -14.61 26.41
C THR A 57 0.93 -13.46 25.62
N SER A 58 1.02 -12.25 26.17
CA SER A 58 0.56 -11.01 25.52
C SER A 58 1.16 -10.82 24.11
N TRP A 59 2.41 -11.23 23.90
CA TRP A 59 3.08 -11.20 22.59
C TRP A 59 2.49 -12.21 21.59
N GLN A 60 2.20 -13.44 22.04
CA GLN A 60 1.57 -14.46 21.19
C GLN A 60 0.16 -14.03 20.77
N THR A 61 -0.63 -13.48 21.69
CA THR A 61 -1.97 -12.95 21.40
C THR A 61 -1.93 -11.78 20.42
N ARG A 62 -1.00 -10.84 20.61
CA ARG A 62 -0.81 -9.69 19.70
C ARG A 62 -0.41 -10.12 18.28
N ARG A 63 0.31 -11.24 18.15
CA ARG A 63 0.72 -11.81 16.86
C ARG A 63 -0.41 -12.56 16.14
N MET A 64 -1.28 -13.26 16.88
CA MET A 64 -2.46 -13.92 16.30
C MET A 64 -3.51 -12.91 15.82
N HIS A 65 -3.61 -11.75 16.47
CA HIS A 65 -4.54 -10.67 16.10
C HIS A 65 -4.08 -9.76 14.96
N GLN A 66 -2.83 -9.86 14.50
CA GLN A 66 -2.47 -9.26 13.21
C GLN A 66 -3.17 -10.06 12.12
N ASP A 67 -4.39 -9.62 11.74
CA ASP A 67 -5.28 -10.22 10.76
C ASP A 67 -4.48 -10.86 9.60
N PRO A 68 -4.34 -12.20 9.58
CA PRO A 68 -3.44 -12.89 8.66
C PRO A 68 -3.84 -12.64 7.20
N GLN A 69 -5.13 -12.45 6.92
CA GLN A 69 -5.61 -12.16 5.58
C GLN A 69 -5.34 -10.71 5.19
N ALA A 70 -5.57 -9.74 6.08
CA ALA A 70 -5.23 -8.35 5.82
C ALA A 70 -3.72 -8.17 5.59
N ARG A 71 -2.88 -8.86 6.38
CA ARG A 71 -1.42 -8.86 6.19
C ARG A 71 -1.03 -9.42 4.83
N LYS A 72 -1.63 -10.53 4.40
CA LYS A 72 -1.39 -11.12 3.07
C LYS A 72 -1.81 -10.17 1.94
N ARG A 73 -2.99 -9.54 2.04
CA ARG A 73 -3.47 -8.55 1.06
C ARG A 73 -2.52 -7.35 0.99
N LEU A 74 -2.09 -6.82 2.14
CA LEU A 74 -1.12 -5.74 2.21
C LEU A 74 0.22 -6.14 1.59
N ALA A 75 0.75 -7.31 1.94
CA ALA A 75 2.01 -7.82 1.37
C ALA A 75 1.93 -7.97 -0.16
N ALA A 76 0.83 -8.51 -0.68
CA ALA A 76 0.58 -8.60 -2.12
C ALA A 76 0.50 -7.21 -2.77
N HIS A 77 -0.21 -6.26 -2.15
CA HIS A 77 -0.31 -4.89 -2.64
C HIS A 77 1.05 -4.18 -2.69
N LEU A 78 1.87 -4.31 -1.64
CA LEU A 78 3.23 -3.77 -1.60
C LEU A 78 4.12 -4.39 -2.69
N ARG A 79 3.95 -5.68 -2.98
CA ARG A 79 4.65 -6.34 -4.08
C ARG A 79 4.25 -5.76 -5.42
N THR A 80 2.96 -5.57 -5.69
CA THR A 80 2.48 -4.94 -6.93
C THR A 80 3.05 -3.54 -7.11
N LEU A 81 3.01 -2.70 -6.06
CA LEU A 81 3.61 -1.37 -6.06
C LEU A 81 5.12 -1.41 -6.31
N TYR A 82 5.80 -2.36 -5.68
CA TYR A 82 7.22 -2.54 -5.91
C TYR A 82 7.48 -2.95 -7.37
N GLU A 83 7.00 -4.12 -7.78
CA GLU A 83 7.31 -4.78 -9.06
C GLU A 83 6.83 -3.99 -10.28
N GLN A 84 5.57 -3.57 -10.28
CA GLN A 84 4.92 -2.94 -11.45
C GLN A 84 5.11 -1.43 -11.48
N HIS A 85 5.03 -0.76 -10.32
CA HIS A 85 5.09 0.70 -10.24
C HIS A 85 6.48 1.24 -9.89
N GLY A 86 7.44 0.37 -9.59
CA GLY A 86 8.82 0.78 -9.30
C GLY A 86 8.99 1.46 -7.94
N ALA A 87 8.04 1.29 -7.01
CA ALA A 87 8.07 1.93 -5.70
C ALA A 87 9.34 1.57 -4.90
N THR A 88 9.81 2.48 -4.06
CA THR A 88 10.97 2.23 -3.18
C THR A 88 10.56 1.68 -1.82
N LEU A 89 11.50 1.05 -1.10
CA LEU A 89 11.25 0.56 0.27
C LEU A 89 10.79 1.67 1.24
N THR A 90 11.17 2.93 0.99
CA THR A 90 10.69 4.07 1.78
C THR A 90 9.23 4.40 1.46
N GLU A 91 8.85 4.41 0.19
CA GLU A 91 7.45 4.59 -0.24
C GLU A 91 6.57 3.42 0.22
N LEU A 92 7.08 2.19 0.17
CA LEU A 92 6.36 1.03 0.73
C LEU A 92 6.17 1.15 2.25
N SER A 93 7.13 1.75 2.96
CA SER A 93 7.01 1.98 4.39
C SER A 93 5.94 3.02 4.73
N THR A 94 5.80 4.07 3.91
CA THR A 94 4.73 5.05 4.10
C THR A 94 3.36 4.46 3.78
N VAL A 95 3.24 3.63 2.73
CA VAL A 95 1.98 2.94 2.38
C VAL A 95 1.58 1.92 3.44
N ALA A 96 2.55 1.18 4.00
CA ALA A 96 2.28 0.21 5.06
C ALA A 96 2.03 0.85 6.44
N GLY A 97 2.36 2.13 6.63
CA GLY A 97 2.36 2.76 7.96
C GLY A 97 3.38 2.14 8.93
N GLU A 98 4.36 1.40 8.41
CA GLU A 98 5.33 0.65 9.19
C GLU A 98 6.77 1.11 8.90
N THR A 99 7.72 0.57 9.65
CA THR A 99 9.14 0.83 9.40
C THR A 99 9.62 0.23 8.08
N ARG A 100 10.69 0.79 7.51
CA ARG A 100 11.35 0.25 6.30
C ARG A 100 11.73 -1.23 6.43
N ARG A 101 12.14 -1.66 7.64
CA ARG A 101 12.50 -3.06 7.92
C ARG A 101 11.28 -3.99 7.84
N ALA A 102 10.13 -3.53 8.31
CA ALA A 102 8.90 -4.29 8.29
C ALA A 102 8.27 -4.34 6.88
N ALA A 103 8.30 -3.23 6.14
CA ALA A 103 7.93 -3.21 4.71
C ALA A 103 8.81 -4.15 3.87
N ARG A 104 10.12 -4.22 4.13
CA ARG A 104 11.02 -5.20 3.50
C ARG A 104 10.60 -6.64 3.84
N ARG A 105 10.21 -6.90 5.09
CA ARG A 105 9.77 -8.23 5.52
C ARG A 105 8.48 -8.65 4.81
N LEU A 106 7.50 -7.75 4.73
CA LEU A 106 6.24 -7.95 4.01
C LEU A 106 6.47 -8.24 2.52
N LEU A 107 7.41 -7.52 1.88
CA LEU A 107 7.78 -7.79 0.49
C LEU A 107 8.32 -9.22 0.30
N ILE A 108 9.21 -9.67 1.19
CA ILE A 108 9.78 -11.01 1.15
C ILE A 108 8.70 -12.07 1.47
N GLU A 109 7.81 -11.80 2.42
CA GLU A 109 6.65 -12.66 2.75
C GLU A 109 5.71 -12.84 1.54
N ALA A 110 5.58 -11.84 0.67
CA ALA A 110 4.83 -11.93 -0.59
C ALA A 110 5.60 -12.61 -1.74
N GLY A 111 6.81 -13.12 -1.48
CA GLY A 111 7.68 -13.74 -2.49
C GLY A 111 8.44 -12.74 -3.37
N GLY A 112 8.48 -11.46 -2.98
CA GLY A 112 9.23 -10.43 -3.70
C GLY A 112 10.71 -10.42 -3.32
N THR A 113 11.59 -10.17 -4.29
CA THR A 113 13.03 -9.98 -4.05
C THR A 113 13.39 -8.50 -3.97
N VAL A 114 14.33 -8.15 -3.09
CA VAL A 114 14.83 -6.79 -3.00
C VAL A 114 15.72 -6.49 -4.20
N ARG A 115 15.40 -5.42 -4.95
CA ARG A 115 16.21 -4.94 -6.07
C ARG A 115 17.54 -4.38 -5.59
N THR A 116 18.52 -4.42 -6.48
CA THR A 116 19.76 -3.68 -6.28
C THR A 116 19.53 -2.18 -6.48
N THR A 117 20.46 -1.38 -5.96
CA THR A 117 20.46 0.08 -6.17
C THR A 117 20.53 0.42 -7.66
N GLN A 118 21.32 -0.32 -8.45
CA GLN A 118 21.42 -0.12 -9.89
C GLN A 118 20.11 -0.41 -10.63
N GLN A 119 19.42 -1.49 -10.26
CA GLN A 119 18.10 -1.81 -10.84
C GLN A 119 17.08 -0.71 -10.52
N THR A 120 17.08 -0.20 -9.29
CA THR A 120 16.20 0.90 -8.87
C THR A 120 16.48 2.18 -9.67
N LEU A 121 17.76 2.52 -9.85
CA LEU A 121 18.17 3.69 -10.65
C LEU A 121 17.75 3.57 -12.11
N ARG A 122 17.93 2.40 -12.74
CA ARG A 122 17.51 2.15 -14.13
C ARG A 122 16.00 2.27 -14.31
N MET A 123 15.20 1.75 -13.37
CA MET A 123 13.75 1.86 -13.45
C MET A 123 13.28 3.31 -13.29
N ARG A 124 13.86 4.07 -12.35
CA ARG A 124 13.51 5.48 -12.16
C ARG A 124 13.91 6.34 -13.35
N SER A 125 15.11 6.13 -13.91
CA SER A 125 15.51 6.86 -15.11
C SER A 125 14.63 6.51 -16.31
N ALA A 126 14.23 5.24 -16.46
CA ALA A 126 13.27 4.83 -17.48
C ALA A 126 11.90 5.51 -17.31
N ALA A 127 11.37 5.56 -16.08
CA ALA A 127 10.10 6.22 -15.77
C ALA A 127 10.16 7.74 -16.06
N GLN A 128 11.21 8.42 -15.59
CA GLN A 128 11.44 9.84 -15.86
C GLN A 128 11.60 10.12 -17.36
N ASN A 129 12.31 9.25 -18.09
CA ASN A 129 12.44 9.37 -19.54
C ASN A 129 11.10 9.19 -20.25
N ALA A 130 10.24 8.27 -19.80
CA ALA A 130 8.91 8.06 -20.35
C ALA A 130 8.00 9.28 -20.10
N GLU A 131 8.01 9.85 -18.89
CA GLU A 131 7.29 11.08 -18.58
C GLU A 131 7.77 12.25 -19.43
N ARG A 132 9.09 12.42 -19.52
CA ARG A 132 9.72 13.45 -20.35
C ARG A 132 9.35 13.29 -21.83
N GLN A 133 9.28 12.07 -22.33
CA GLN A 133 8.87 11.78 -23.70
C GLN A 133 7.39 12.13 -23.93
N ARG A 134 6.49 11.78 -23.00
CA ARG A 134 5.07 12.15 -23.08
C ARG A 134 4.89 13.67 -23.13
N LEU A 135 5.62 14.38 -22.27
CA LEU A 135 5.61 15.84 -22.24
C LEU A 135 6.18 16.44 -23.54
N ALA A 136 7.26 15.89 -24.06
CA ALA A 136 7.84 16.32 -25.32
C ALA A 136 6.84 16.16 -26.49
N MET A 137 6.11 15.04 -26.52
CA MET A 137 5.08 14.78 -27.53
C MET A 137 3.86 15.71 -27.40
N SER A 138 3.43 16.02 -26.17
CA SER A 138 2.31 16.96 -25.97
C SER A 138 2.69 18.39 -26.39
N LEU A 139 3.91 18.84 -26.08
CA LEU A 139 4.43 20.12 -26.55
C LEU A 139 4.54 20.17 -28.07
N ARG A 140 4.98 19.07 -28.70
CA ARG A 140 5.05 18.95 -30.15
C ARG A 140 3.68 19.12 -30.79
N ALA A 141 2.65 18.42 -30.30
CA ALA A 141 1.30 18.52 -30.83
C ALA A 141 0.76 19.96 -30.78
N ARG A 142 1.04 20.68 -29.68
CA ARG A 142 0.64 22.09 -29.53
C ARG A 142 1.42 23.04 -30.45
N TYR A 143 2.73 22.79 -30.60
CA TYR A 143 3.57 23.55 -31.52
C TYR A 143 3.14 23.35 -32.99
N GLU A 144 2.83 22.11 -33.37
CA GLU A 144 2.30 21.78 -34.70
C GLU A 144 0.93 22.45 -34.93
N ALA A 145 0.07 22.51 -33.90
CA ALA A 145 -1.21 23.23 -33.91
C ALA A 145 -1.07 24.76 -34.02
N GLY A 146 0.15 25.31 -33.88
CA GLY A 146 0.43 26.73 -34.16
C GLY A 146 0.84 27.57 -32.95
N THR A 147 0.86 27.02 -31.74
CA THR A 147 1.34 27.73 -30.56
C THR A 147 2.84 28.02 -30.68
N THR A 148 3.28 29.23 -30.34
CA THR A 148 4.70 29.60 -30.41
C THR A 148 5.49 29.05 -29.22
N VAL A 149 6.81 28.89 -29.38
CA VAL A 149 7.70 28.41 -28.31
C VAL A 149 7.66 29.31 -27.05
N PRO A 150 7.63 30.65 -27.15
CA PRO A 150 7.50 31.53 -25.99
C PRO A 150 6.16 31.38 -25.25
N GLU A 151 5.06 31.16 -25.97
CA GLU A 151 3.74 30.91 -25.38
C GLU A 151 3.71 29.56 -24.66
N LEU A 152 4.24 28.50 -25.28
CA LEU A 152 4.38 27.18 -24.65
C LEU A 152 5.21 27.24 -23.36
N ALA A 153 6.30 28.01 -23.37
CA ALA A 153 7.14 28.22 -22.20
C ALA A 153 6.37 28.90 -21.06
N LYS A 154 5.58 29.93 -21.37
CA LYS A 154 4.76 30.66 -20.40
C LYS A 154 3.64 29.80 -19.82
N GLU A 155 2.93 29.06 -20.67
CA GLU A 155 1.79 28.24 -20.23
C GLU A 155 2.21 27.01 -19.42
N CYS A 156 3.35 26.40 -19.74
CA CYS A 156 3.87 25.24 -19.02
C CYS A 156 4.88 25.61 -17.92
N SER A 157 5.08 26.91 -17.64
CA SER A 157 6.05 27.41 -16.66
C SER A 157 7.47 26.84 -16.84
N TYR A 158 7.90 26.67 -18.09
CA TYR A 158 9.25 26.20 -18.43
C TYR A 158 10.08 27.31 -19.06
N SER A 159 11.40 27.20 -18.97
CA SER A 159 12.28 28.07 -19.75
C SER A 159 12.15 27.77 -21.24
N VAL A 160 12.27 28.79 -22.07
CA VAL A 160 12.26 28.67 -23.55
C VAL A 160 13.27 27.63 -24.03
N ALA A 161 14.48 27.62 -23.45
CA ALA A 161 15.51 26.63 -23.75
C ALA A 161 15.09 25.18 -23.42
N THR A 162 14.31 24.99 -22.35
CA THR A 162 13.79 23.67 -21.99
C THR A 162 12.74 23.20 -22.98
N VAL A 163 11.85 24.09 -23.42
CA VAL A 163 10.86 23.78 -24.47
C VAL A 163 11.56 23.42 -25.79
N TYR A 164 12.56 24.19 -26.23
CA TYR A 164 13.35 23.86 -27.43
C TYR A 164 13.98 22.47 -27.36
N ARG A 165 14.61 22.14 -26.23
CA ARG A 165 15.26 20.84 -26.01
C ARG A 165 14.26 19.69 -26.02
N LEU A 166 13.06 19.89 -25.47
CA LEU A 166 11.99 18.89 -25.49
C LEU A 166 11.39 18.72 -26.89
N LEU A 167 11.18 19.80 -27.63
CA LEU A 167 10.71 19.74 -29.02
C LEU A 167 11.72 19.03 -29.93
N HIS A 168 13.01 19.28 -29.74
CA HIS A 168 14.08 18.57 -30.46
C HIS A 168 14.11 17.08 -30.10
N GLN A 169 13.93 16.74 -28.82
CA GLN A 169 13.83 15.34 -28.38
C GLN A 169 12.61 14.62 -28.98
N ALA A 170 11.51 15.32 -29.22
CA ALA A 170 10.33 14.78 -29.93
C ALA A 170 10.50 14.71 -31.46
N GLY A 171 11.67 15.09 -32.01
CA GLY A 171 11.95 15.11 -33.45
C GLY A 171 11.15 16.17 -34.20
N THR A 172 10.74 17.25 -33.52
CA THR A 172 9.90 18.29 -34.12
C THR A 172 10.71 19.07 -35.16
N ARG A 173 10.16 19.24 -36.38
CA ARG A 173 10.74 20.13 -37.37
C ARG A 173 10.49 21.57 -36.95
N MET A 174 11.54 22.28 -36.57
CA MET A 174 11.44 23.68 -36.15
C MET A 174 11.05 24.55 -37.34
N ARG A 175 10.11 25.46 -37.13
CA ARG A 175 9.79 26.50 -38.13
C ARG A 175 11.01 27.39 -38.35
N PRO A 176 11.25 27.88 -39.57
CA PRO A 176 12.34 28.81 -39.84
C PRO A 176 12.28 30.02 -38.89
N GLN A 177 13.47 30.49 -38.49
CA GLN A 177 13.70 31.45 -37.40
C GLN A 177 12.91 32.77 -37.53
N HIS A 178 12.37 33.06 -38.72
CA HIS A 178 11.61 34.25 -39.06
C HIS A 178 10.12 34.18 -38.66
N ASN A 179 9.61 33.01 -38.26
CA ASN A 179 8.20 32.77 -37.91
C ASN A 179 7.96 32.57 -36.40
N HIS A 180 8.89 32.98 -35.54
CA HIS A 180 8.74 32.92 -34.07
C HIS A 180 8.34 34.24 -33.43
N GLY A 181 8.18 35.30 -34.22
CA GLY A 181 7.58 36.55 -33.74
C GLY A 181 6.08 36.36 -33.48
N PRO A 182 5.49 37.11 -32.53
CA PRO A 182 4.06 37.07 -32.28
C PRO A 182 3.31 37.31 -33.60
N ALA A 183 2.23 36.58 -33.82
CA ALA A 183 1.36 36.78 -34.98
C ALA A 183 1.05 38.28 -35.09
N ARG A 184 1.50 38.92 -36.18
CA ARG A 184 1.30 40.36 -36.40
C ARG A 184 -0.18 40.67 -36.22
N THR A 185 -0.50 41.39 -35.15
CA THR A 185 -1.84 41.94 -34.95
C THR A 185 -2.11 42.89 -36.12
N PRO A 186 -3.26 42.76 -36.82
CA PRO A 186 -3.59 43.65 -37.92
C PRO A 186 -3.75 45.08 -37.38
N LYS A 187 -2.87 45.97 -37.85
CA LYS A 187 -2.90 47.40 -37.53
C LYS A 187 -4.21 47.98 -38.06
N ARG A 188 -5.16 48.31 -37.18
CA ARG A 188 -6.33 49.13 -37.52
C ARG A 188 -5.81 50.46 -38.09
N ARG A 189 -6.14 50.73 -39.35
CA ARG A 189 -5.96 52.05 -39.97
C ARG A 189 -7.08 52.95 -39.47
N SER A 190 -6.70 54.04 -38.82
CA SER A 190 -7.52 55.23 -38.61
C SER A 190 -7.63 56.00 -39.90
#